data_AF-A0A3B3BIZ1-F1
#
_entry.id   AF-A0A3B3BIZ1-F1
#
_cell.length_a   1.000
_cell.length_b   1.000
_cell.length_c   1.000
_cell.angle_alpha   90.00
_cell.angle_beta   90.00
_cell.angle_gamma   90.00
#
_symmetry.space_group_name_H-M   'P 1'
#
loop_
_entity.id
_entity.type
_entity.pdbx_description
1 polymer ?
#
loop_
_entity_poly.entity_id
_entity_poly.type
_entity_poly.pdbx_seq_one_letter_code
_entity_poly.pdbx_strand_id
1 'polypeptide(L)'
;AGPCSALVYGECSAPCNGGVQHRSVECVFQDRVVDESYCITHHLQKPQLQQECNVNPCAEYSVSSFSECSVTCGEGQQTREVICVGSRGEHLPDHACRGLVRPASVQACYRPAYSKSAGSPCWSLQCSTSCDGGVRERQVRCLDTDLHPYEEDQCGLESKPHSVESCNTQPCHEAQSEQNMDKFCWDELVFIIRFVPHVPEESPRNYKCTFKNQNVVF
;
A
#
# COMPACT_ATOMS: atom_id res chain seq x y z
N ALA A 1 21.88 63.55 12.35
CA ALA A 1 21.78 62.32 11.54
C ALA A 1 20.31 62.17 11.15
N GLY A 2 19.94 62.66 9.96
CA GLY A 2 18.63 62.34 9.39
C GLY A 2 18.71 60.94 8.78
N PRO A 3 17.82 60.00 9.11
CA PRO A 3 17.93 58.64 8.62
C PRO A 3 17.42 58.59 7.17
N CYS A 4 18.09 57.84 6.31
CA CYS A 4 17.46 57.36 5.08
C CYS A 4 16.12 56.72 5.45
N SER A 5 15.03 57.16 4.82
CA SER A 5 13.70 56.64 5.08
C SER A 5 13.48 55.38 4.27
N ALA A 6 13.07 54.31 4.91
CA ALA A 6 12.73 53.06 4.24
C ALA A 6 11.22 52.86 4.27
N LEU A 7 10.63 52.66 3.09
CA LEU A 7 9.22 52.30 2.99
C LEU A 7 8.97 50.90 3.55
N VAL A 8 7.68 50.55 3.69
CA VAL A 8 7.27 49.21 4.09
C VAL A 8 7.65 48.22 2.97
N TYR A 9 8.07 47.01 3.36
CA TYR A 9 8.30 45.93 2.40
C TYR A 9 7.00 45.53 1.70
N GLY A 10 7.11 45.21 0.41
CA GLY A 10 6.03 44.60 -0.34
C GLY A 10 5.83 43.12 0.01
N GLU A 11 4.92 42.47 -0.70
CA GLU A 11 4.68 41.02 -0.57
C GLU A 11 5.95 40.20 -0.84
N CYS A 12 6.08 39.09 -0.11
CA CYS A 12 7.19 38.17 -0.29
C CYS A 12 7.08 37.44 -1.64
N SER A 13 8.21 37.20 -2.32
CA SER A 13 8.24 36.47 -3.59
C SER A 13 7.76 35.01 -3.48
N ALA A 14 7.79 34.43 -2.28
CA ALA A 14 7.35 33.07 -2.01
C ALA A 14 6.59 33.01 -0.68
N PRO A 15 5.53 32.20 -0.56
CA PRO A 15 4.75 32.07 0.68
C PRO A 15 5.45 31.23 1.76
N CYS A 16 6.43 30.40 1.39
CA CYS A 16 7.22 29.51 2.24
C CYS A 16 8.46 29.01 1.48
N ASN A 17 9.32 28.21 2.11
CA ASN A 17 10.61 27.74 1.59
C ASN A 17 11.63 28.85 1.26
N GLY A 18 11.42 30.04 1.81
CA GLY A 18 12.27 31.20 1.56
C GLY A 18 11.87 31.97 0.30
N GLY A 19 11.79 33.28 0.45
CA GLY A 19 11.61 34.24 -0.62
C GLY A 19 12.32 35.54 -0.29
N VAL A 20 12.18 36.52 -1.18
CA VAL A 20 12.74 37.86 -1.02
C VAL A 20 11.61 38.88 -1.15
N GLN A 21 11.61 39.86 -0.26
CA GLN A 21 10.72 41.03 -0.34
C GLN A 21 11.55 42.30 -0.54
N HIS A 22 11.01 43.24 -1.31
CA HIS A 22 11.67 44.50 -1.66
C HIS A 22 10.94 45.69 -1.05
N ARG A 23 11.69 46.76 -0.76
CA ARG A 23 11.15 48.07 -0.38
C ARG A 23 11.92 49.19 -1.06
N SER A 24 11.30 50.35 -1.18
CA SER A 24 12.02 51.57 -1.59
C SER A 24 12.75 52.20 -0.42
N VAL A 25 13.91 52.78 -0.69
CA VAL A 25 14.71 53.52 0.29
C VAL A 25 15.04 54.87 -0.30
N GLU A 26 14.68 55.93 0.41
CA GLU A 26 14.84 57.31 -0.04
C GLU A 26 15.79 58.08 0.90
N CYS A 27 16.65 58.91 0.31
CA CYS A 27 17.50 59.82 1.08
C CYS A 27 16.68 61.02 1.53
N VAL A 28 16.55 61.23 2.85
CA VAL A 28 15.72 62.30 3.41
C VAL A 28 16.54 63.24 4.28
N PHE A 29 16.42 64.54 4.04
CA PHE A 29 17.03 65.59 4.85
C PHE A 29 16.00 66.67 5.16
N GLN A 30 15.82 67.01 6.44
CA GLN A 30 14.80 67.98 6.90
C GLN A 30 13.40 67.69 6.32
N ASP A 31 12.97 66.43 6.38
CA ASP A 31 11.68 65.92 5.88
C ASP A 31 11.44 66.08 4.37
N ARG A 32 12.52 66.23 3.59
CA ARG A 32 12.47 66.27 2.13
C ARG A 32 13.33 65.19 1.51
N VAL A 33 12.82 64.57 0.45
CA VAL A 33 13.60 63.65 -0.39
C VAL A 33 14.66 64.46 -1.12
N VAL A 34 15.92 64.08 -0.94
CA VAL A 34 17.09 64.70 -1.58
C VAL A 34 17.81 63.66 -2.44
N ASP A 35 18.75 64.13 -3.28
CA ASP A 35 19.54 63.25 -4.12
C ASP A 35 20.38 62.27 -3.29
N GLU A 36 20.55 61.04 -3.80
CA GLU A 36 21.27 59.97 -3.11
C GLU A 36 22.73 60.36 -2.80
N SER A 37 23.35 61.21 -3.64
CA SER A 37 24.70 61.73 -3.42
C SER A 37 24.85 62.43 -2.07
N TYR A 38 23.81 63.10 -1.57
CA TYR A 38 23.82 63.73 -0.25
C TYR A 38 24.06 62.70 0.86
N CYS A 39 23.32 61.59 0.84
CA CYS A 39 23.49 60.51 1.80
C CYS A 39 24.86 59.82 1.67
N ILE A 40 25.39 59.70 0.44
CA ILE A 40 26.72 59.13 0.17
C ILE A 40 27.83 60.02 0.74
N THR A 41 27.82 61.33 0.44
CA THR A 41 28.83 62.29 0.91
C THR A 41 28.85 62.42 2.43
N HIS A 42 27.69 62.27 3.08
CA HIS A 42 27.56 62.32 4.53
C HIS A 42 27.67 60.95 5.22
N HIS A 43 28.05 59.90 4.48
CA HIS A 43 28.25 58.54 5.00
C HIS A 43 27.06 58.02 5.81
N LEU A 44 25.83 58.34 5.37
CA LEU A 44 24.62 57.88 6.03
C LEU A 44 24.40 56.40 5.72
N GLN A 45 24.05 55.62 6.75
CA GLN A 45 23.80 54.19 6.59
C GLN A 45 22.52 53.98 5.78
N LYS A 46 22.64 53.38 4.60
CA LYS A 46 21.50 53.01 3.74
C LYS A 46 20.83 51.73 4.29
N PRO A 47 19.51 51.77 4.59
CA PRO A 47 18.74 50.58 4.93
C PRO A 47 18.79 49.51 3.83
N GLN A 48 18.62 48.25 4.21
CA GLN A 48 18.55 47.14 3.26
C GLN A 48 17.37 47.32 2.30
N LEU A 49 17.62 47.20 1.00
CA LEU A 49 16.61 47.30 -0.07
C LEU A 49 15.72 46.05 -0.14
N GLN A 50 16.29 44.91 0.21
CA GLN A 50 15.64 43.61 0.18
C GLN A 50 15.97 42.84 1.45
N GLN A 51 15.09 41.91 1.81
CA GLN A 51 15.36 40.96 2.88
C GLN A 51 14.72 39.61 2.58
N GLU A 52 15.27 38.57 3.18
CA GLU A 52 14.65 37.25 3.18
C GLU A 52 13.33 37.28 3.95
N CYS A 53 12.36 36.51 3.45
CA CYS A 53 11.04 36.35 4.04
C CYS A 53 10.57 34.91 3.89
N ASN A 54 9.62 34.50 4.72
CA ASN A 54 8.97 33.19 4.65
C ASN A 54 9.94 32.00 4.59
N VAL A 55 11.02 32.07 5.38
CA VAL A 55 12.10 31.06 5.43
C VAL A 55 11.66 29.71 6.00
N ASN A 56 10.47 29.64 6.59
CA ASN A 56 9.93 28.39 7.10
C ASN A 56 9.58 27.45 5.94
N PRO A 57 9.87 26.14 6.07
CA PRO A 57 9.45 25.17 5.08
C PRO A 57 7.94 25.18 4.87
N CYS A 58 7.51 24.92 3.63
CA CYS A 58 6.10 24.76 3.31
C CYS A 58 5.50 23.54 4.03
N ALA A 59 4.19 23.58 4.27
CA ALA A 59 3.45 22.37 4.61
C ALA A 59 3.49 21.38 3.44
N GLU A 60 3.46 20.09 3.73
CA GLU A 60 3.49 19.03 2.73
C GLU A 60 2.55 17.88 3.09
N TYR A 61 2.19 17.07 2.09
CA TYR A 61 1.44 15.85 2.33
C TYR A 61 2.38 14.73 2.75
N SER A 62 2.16 14.19 3.94
CA SER A 62 2.76 12.94 4.39
C SER A 62 1.79 11.78 4.18
N VAL A 63 2.32 10.63 3.75
CA VAL A 63 1.53 9.44 3.38
C VAL A 63 2.01 8.22 4.15
N SER A 64 1.08 7.39 4.61
CA SER A 64 1.41 6.07 5.16
C SER A 64 1.59 5.02 4.04
N SER A 65 2.04 3.83 4.43
CA SER A 65 1.99 2.65 3.57
C SER A 65 0.53 2.29 3.25
N PHE A 66 0.32 1.74 2.06
CA PHE A 66 -0.97 1.16 1.70
C PHE A 66 -1.32 -0.02 2.60
N SER A 67 -2.61 -0.14 2.92
CA SER A 67 -3.20 -1.28 3.60
C SER A 67 -3.06 -2.55 2.77
N GLU A 68 -3.36 -3.70 3.36
CA GLU A 68 -3.55 -4.92 2.58
C GLU A 68 -4.71 -4.77 1.58
N CYS A 69 -4.60 -5.47 0.46
CA CYS A 69 -5.65 -5.48 -0.56
C CYS A 69 -6.99 -5.86 0.08
N SER A 70 -8.05 -5.12 -0.25
CA SER A 70 -9.39 -5.32 0.27
C SER A 70 -9.96 -6.69 -0.08
N VAL A 71 -9.31 -7.42 -0.99
CA VAL A 71 -9.70 -8.73 -1.48
C VAL A 71 -8.59 -9.76 -1.27
N THR A 72 -8.99 -11.02 -1.18
CA THR A 72 -8.08 -12.17 -1.02
C THR A 72 -7.56 -12.71 -2.36
N CYS A 73 -8.27 -12.49 -3.46
CA CYS A 73 -7.87 -12.78 -4.85
C CYS A 73 -8.42 -11.69 -5.80
N GLY A 74 -8.18 -11.77 -7.11
CA GLY A 74 -8.65 -10.81 -8.14
C GLY A 74 -8.41 -9.32 -7.86
N GLU A 75 -9.27 -8.46 -8.39
CA GLU A 75 -9.14 -6.99 -8.28
C GLU A 75 -9.80 -6.46 -6.98
N GLY A 76 -9.11 -5.56 -6.29
CA GLY A 76 -9.65 -4.83 -5.14
C GLY A 76 -8.97 -3.49 -4.94
N GLN A 77 -9.04 -2.96 -3.71
CA GLN A 77 -8.49 -1.65 -3.37
C GLN A 77 -7.59 -1.72 -2.13
N GLN A 78 -6.60 -0.84 -2.08
CA GLN A 78 -5.81 -0.56 -0.88
C GLN A 78 -5.99 0.91 -0.50
N THR A 79 -6.07 1.17 0.80
CA THR A 79 -6.23 2.50 1.37
C THR A 79 -4.95 2.92 2.08
N ARG A 80 -4.69 4.22 2.17
CA ARG A 80 -3.63 4.77 3.02
C ARG A 80 -4.06 6.10 3.61
N GLU A 81 -3.38 6.49 4.68
CA GLU A 81 -3.58 7.78 5.30
C GLU A 81 -2.79 8.85 4.53
N VAL A 82 -3.42 10.02 4.35
CA VAL A 82 -2.82 11.19 3.71
C VAL A 82 -3.11 12.39 4.60
N ILE A 83 -2.08 12.86 5.32
CA ILE A 83 -2.16 13.96 6.27
C ILE A 83 -1.33 15.16 5.81
N CYS A 84 -1.74 16.35 6.21
CA CYS A 84 -0.94 17.55 6.03
C CYS A 84 0.02 17.70 7.22
N VAL A 85 1.31 17.84 6.96
CA VAL A 85 2.33 18.03 7.99
C VAL A 85 3.11 19.32 7.79
N GLY A 86 3.53 19.92 8.90
CA GLY A 86 4.40 21.09 8.91
C GLY A 86 5.88 20.73 8.93
N SER A 87 6.71 21.76 9.09
CA SER A 87 8.18 21.65 8.96
C SER A 87 8.87 20.78 10.01
N ARG A 88 8.18 20.43 11.11
CA ARG A 88 8.70 19.54 12.17
C ARG A 88 7.94 18.22 12.23
N GLY A 89 7.16 17.90 11.19
CA GLY A 89 6.32 16.69 11.13
C GLY A 89 5.06 16.78 12.00
N GLU A 90 4.70 17.96 12.49
CA GLU A 90 3.45 18.17 13.22
C GLU A 90 2.23 18.03 12.32
N HIS A 91 1.16 17.43 12.82
CA HIS A 91 -0.10 17.32 12.09
C HIS A 91 -0.75 18.70 11.99
N LEU A 92 -1.00 19.15 10.76
CA LEU A 92 -1.67 20.39 10.45
C LEU A 92 -3.10 20.13 9.95
N PRO A 93 -3.99 21.13 10.04
CA PRO A 93 -5.28 21.08 9.37
C PRO A 93 -5.13 20.89 7.84
N ASP A 94 -6.04 20.15 7.21
CA ASP A 94 -5.98 19.81 5.78
C ASP A 94 -5.89 21.05 4.84
N HIS A 95 -6.46 22.18 5.27
CA HIS A 95 -6.41 23.43 4.52
C HIS A 95 -5.00 24.05 4.43
N ALA A 96 -4.06 23.67 5.29
CA ALA A 96 -2.68 24.15 5.22
C ALA A 96 -1.93 23.61 4.00
N CYS A 97 -2.37 22.48 3.43
CA CYS A 97 -1.82 21.89 2.20
C CYS A 97 -2.68 22.22 0.97
N ARG A 98 -3.69 23.10 1.09
CA ARG A 98 -4.60 23.45 0.01
C ARG A 98 -3.84 24.13 -1.13
N GLY A 99 -3.94 23.57 -2.34
CA GLY A 99 -3.20 24.04 -3.52
C GLY A 99 -2.01 23.15 -3.90
N LEU A 100 -1.61 22.23 -3.02
CA LEU A 100 -0.70 21.14 -3.37
C LEU A 100 -1.48 19.99 -4.04
N VAL A 101 -0.78 19.18 -4.85
CA VAL A 101 -1.36 17.96 -5.42
C VAL A 101 -1.50 16.93 -4.32
N ARG A 102 -2.75 16.62 -3.93
CA ARG A 102 -3.03 15.62 -2.89
C ARG A 102 -2.74 14.21 -3.41
N PRO A 103 -1.85 13.44 -2.75
CA PRO A 103 -1.61 12.05 -3.11
C PRO A 103 -2.89 11.21 -3.01
N ALA A 104 -3.02 10.18 -3.87
CA ALA A 104 -4.16 9.27 -3.82
C ALA A 104 -4.20 8.53 -2.47
N SER A 105 -5.36 8.55 -1.79
CA SER A 105 -5.61 7.78 -0.57
C SER A 105 -6.08 6.35 -0.86
N VAL A 106 -6.43 6.05 -2.11
CA VAL A 106 -6.93 4.75 -2.57
C VAL A 106 -6.23 4.37 -3.87
N GLN A 107 -5.82 3.12 -4.00
CA GLN A 107 -5.32 2.56 -5.25
C GLN A 107 -5.92 1.19 -5.53
N ALA A 108 -5.95 0.79 -6.79
CA ALA A 108 -6.32 -0.57 -7.18
C ALA A 108 -5.19 -1.55 -6.83
N CYS A 109 -5.57 -2.76 -6.43
CA CYS A 109 -4.66 -3.88 -6.22
C CYS A 109 -5.18 -5.11 -6.95
N TYR A 110 -4.26 -5.99 -7.35
CA TYR A 110 -4.57 -7.26 -7.97
C TYR A 110 -3.88 -8.39 -7.20
N ARG A 111 -4.66 -9.35 -6.71
CA ARG A 111 -4.15 -10.60 -6.13
C ARG A 111 -4.40 -11.75 -7.10
N PRO A 112 -3.38 -12.55 -7.47
CA PRO A 112 -3.60 -13.71 -8.33
C PRO A 112 -4.62 -14.67 -7.70
N ALA A 113 -5.65 -15.04 -8.45
CA ALA A 113 -6.45 -16.21 -8.11
C ALA A 113 -5.58 -17.44 -8.37
N TYR A 114 -4.91 -17.95 -7.34
CA TYR A 114 -4.11 -19.15 -7.51
C TYR A 114 -5.03 -20.37 -7.66
N SER A 115 -5.30 -20.75 -8.91
CA SER A 115 -5.78 -22.09 -9.24
C SER A 115 -4.60 -22.91 -9.74
N LYS A 116 -4.10 -23.79 -8.87
CA LYS A 116 -3.51 -25.11 -9.20
C LYS A 116 -2.73 -25.60 -7.98
N SER A 117 -3.32 -26.44 -7.14
CA SER A 117 -2.50 -27.48 -6.50
C SER A 117 -2.08 -28.47 -7.59
N ALA A 118 -1.17 -28.05 -8.47
CA ALA A 118 -0.47 -28.96 -9.37
C ALA A 118 0.65 -29.60 -8.54
N GLY A 119 0.44 -30.85 -8.11
CA GLY A 119 1.47 -31.65 -7.45
C GLY A 119 1.26 -31.84 -5.94
N SER A 120 0.58 -32.93 -5.61
CA SER A 120 0.53 -33.70 -4.36
C SER A 120 0.71 -33.00 -3.00
N PRO A 121 -0.39 -32.57 -2.35
CA PRO A 121 -0.56 -32.76 -0.90
C PRO A 121 -0.69 -34.26 -0.64
N CYS A 122 0.04 -34.79 0.34
CA CYS A 122 0.20 -36.24 0.54
C CYS A 122 -1.15 -36.93 0.71
N TRP A 123 -1.37 -38.03 -0.02
CA TRP A 123 -2.44 -38.98 0.30
C TRP A 123 -2.16 -39.63 1.66
N SER A 124 -3.18 -40.21 2.31
CA SER A 124 -2.92 -41.05 3.49
C SER A 124 -1.79 -42.04 3.17
N LEU A 125 -0.78 -42.09 4.03
CA LEU A 125 0.43 -42.91 3.85
C LEU A 125 0.11 -44.41 3.69
N GLN A 126 -1.09 -44.83 4.09
CA GLN A 126 -1.55 -46.20 4.00
C GLN A 126 -2.80 -46.30 3.11
N CYS A 127 -2.73 -47.21 2.15
CA CYS A 127 -3.88 -47.65 1.36
C CYS A 127 -4.74 -48.58 2.21
N SER A 128 -6.06 -48.61 1.97
CA SER A 128 -7.00 -49.49 2.68
C SER A 128 -6.66 -50.98 2.54
N THR A 129 -6.01 -51.37 1.44
CA THR A 129 -5.54 -52.72 1.16
C THR A 129 -4.08 -52.67 0.72
N SER A 130 -3.34 -53.76 0.91
CA SER A 130 -1.93 -53.87 0.48
C SER A 130 -1.76 -54.38 -0.97
N CYS A 131 -2.83 -54.89 -1.59
CA CYS A 131 -2.86 -55.44 -2.95
C CYS A 131 -4.32 -55.65 -3.41
N ASP A 132 -4.52 -56.02 -4.68
CA ASP A 132 -5.81 -56.26 -5.36
C ASP A 132 -6.77 -55.05 -5.41
N GLY A 133 -6.22 -53.85 -5.23
CA GLY A 133 -6.96 -52.61 -5.29
C GLY A 133 -7.51 -52.19 -3.92
N GLY A 134 -7.19 -50.96 -3.55
CA GLY A 134 -7.69 -50.28 -2.36
C GLY A 134 -7.90 -48.81 -2.65
N VAL A 135 -8.30 -48.07 -1.62
CA VAL A 135 -8.47 -46.63 -1.67
C VAL A 135 -7.65 -45.96 -0.58
N ARG A 136 -7.23 -44.73 -0.87
CA ARG A 136 -6.62 -43.82 0.10
C ARG A 136 -7.34 -42.49 0.04
N GLU A 137 -7.43 -41.84 1.18
CA GLU A 137 -8.17 -40.59 1.34
C GLU A 137 -7.23 -39.44 1.70
N ARG A 138 -7.64 -38.22 1.38
CA ARG A 138 -6.94 -36.99 1.76
C ARG A 138 -7.93 -35.90 2.16
N GLN A 139 -7.48 -34.98 3.01
CA GLN A 139 -8.34 -33.89 3.43
C GLN A 139 -8.36 -32.79 2.35
N VAL A 140 -9.56 -32.30 2.05
CA VAL A 140 -9.79 -31.21 1.11
C VAL A 140 -10.53 -30.10 1.86
N ARG A 141 -9.95 -28.89 1.94
CA ARG A 141 -10.57 -27.75 2.64
C ARG A 141 -10.70 -26.56 1.70
N CYS A 142 -11.84 -25.88 1.81
CA CYS A 142 -12.12 -24.64 1.09
C CYS A 142 -11.38 -23.52 1.83
N LEU A 143 -10.28 -23.02 1.27
CA LEU A 143 -9.43 -22.01 1.91
C LEU A 143 -9.16 -20.84 0.95
N ASP A 144 -9.05 -19.62 1.48
CA ASP A 144 -8.53 -18.49 0.71
C ASP A 144 -6.99 -18.44 0.67
N THR A 145 -6.45 -17.43 -0.01
CA THR A 145 -5.00 -17.22 -0.17
C THR A 145 -4.27 -16.96 1.14
N ASP A 146 -5.00 -16.55 2.19
CA ASP A 146 -4.48 -16.29 3.52
C ASP A 146 -4.80 -17.44 4.49
N LEU A 147 -5.24 -18.60 3.96
CA LEU A 147 -5.56 -19.84 4.67
C LEU A 147 -6.80 -19.81 5.55
N HIS A 148 -7.70 -18.84 5.35
CA HIS A 148 -8.96 -18.83 6.09
C HIS A 148 -9.92 -19.87 5.53
N PRO A 149 -10.58 -20.65 6.41
CA PRO A 149 -11.55 -21.65 6.00
C PRO A 149 -12.89 -21.03 5.61
N TYR A 150 -13.51 -21.61 4.59
CA TYR A 150 -14.86 -21.31 4.12
C TYR A 150 -15.68 -22.59 4.08
N GLU A 151 -17.00 -22.43 4.02
CA GLU A 151 -17.93 -23.54 3.83
C GLU A 151 -17.82 -24.12 2.41
N GLU A 152 -18.13 -25.41 2.26
CA GLU A 152 -17.91 -26.14 1.00
C GLU A 152 -18.85 -25.68 -0.14
N ASP A 153 -20.07 -25.25 0.20
CA ASP A 153 -21.05 -24.68 -0.73
C ASP A 153 -20.59 -23.34 -1.31
N GLN A 154 -19.74 -22.63 -0.58
CA GLN A 154 -19.11 -21.41 -1.05
C GLN A 154 -17.97 -21.70 -2.01
N CYS A 155 -17.54 -22.95 -2.19
CA CYS A 155 -16.48 -23.39 -3.10
C CYS A 155 -16.99 -24.00 -4.40
N GLY A 156 -16.22 -23.84 -5.49
CA GLY A 156 -16.61 -24.36 -6.80
C GLY A 156 -16.58 -25.88 -6.81
N LEU A 157 -17.75 -26.53 -6.90
CA LEU A 157 -17.84 -28.00 -6.98
C LEU A 157 -17.04 -28.57 -8.15
N GLU A 158 -17.00 -27.88 -9.29
CA GLU A 158 -16.21 -28.28 -10.47
C GLU A 158 -14.69 -28.19 -10.23
N SER A 159 -14.28 -27.32 -9.31
CA SER A 159 -12.88 -27.15 -8.91
C SER A 159 -12.49 -28.03 -7.73
N LYS A 160 -13.44 -28.79 -7.15
CA LYS A 160 -13.20 -29.64 -5.98
C LYS A 160 -12.25 -30.78 -6.35
N PRO A 161 -11.06 -30.83 -5.74
CA PRO A 161 -10.13 -31.92 -5.97
C PRO A 161 -10.68 -33.24 -5.46
N HIS A 162 -10.35 -34.35 -6.14
CA HIS A 162 -10.70 -35.68 -5.66
C HIS A 162 -10.13 -35.91 -4.25
N SER A 163 -10.99 -36.28 -3.30
CA SER A 163 -10.58 -36.60 -1.92
C SER A 163 -10.21 -38.07 -1.73
N VAL A 164 -10.46 -38.91 -2.74
CA VAL A 164 -10.24 -40.36 -2.73
C VAL A 164 -9.53 -40.78 -4.02
N GLU A 165 -8.54 -41.66 -3.93
CA GLU A 165 -7.83 -42.25 -5.08
C GLU A 165 -7.63 -43.75 -4.88
N SER A 166 -7.62 -44.49 -5.99
CA SER A 166 -7.30 -45.92 -6.00
C SER A 166 -5.80 -46.14 -5.85
N CYS A 167 -5.43 -47.07 -4.97
CA CYS A 167 -4.05 -47.45 -4.69
C CYS A 167 -3.91 -48.96 -4.67
N ASN A 168 -2.67 -49.45 -4.69
CA ASN A 168 -2.33 -50.86 -4.56
C ASN A 168 -3.06 -51.80 -5.52
N THR A 169 -3.13 -51.43 -6.81
CA THR A 169 -3.79 -52.23 -7.86
C THR A 169 -2.99 -53.44 -8.32
N GLN A 170 -1.82 -53.68 -7.74
CA GLN A 170 -1.00 -54.86 -8.01
C GLN A 170 -1.65 -56.15 -7.45
N PRO A 171 -1.46 -57.29 -8.12
CA PRO A 171 -1.89 -58.59 -7.62
C PRO A 171 -1.18 -58.97 -6.32
N CYS A 172 -1.88 -59.58 -5.36
CA CYS A 172 -1.28 -60.01 -4.09
C CYS A 172 -0.18 -61.09 -4.22
N HIS A 173 -0.13 -61.78 -5.35
CA HIS A 173 0.83 -62.87 -5.59
C HIS A 173 2.19 -62.38 -6.11
N GLU A 174 2.32 -61.11 -6.45
CA GLU A 174 3.57 -60.51 -6.91
C GLU A 174 4.38 -59.92 -5.74
N ALA A 175 5.70 -59.81 -5.92
CA ALA A 175 6.57 -59.18 -4.94
C ALA A 175 6.16 -57.70 -4.78
N GLN A 176 5.66 -57.34 -3.61
CA GLN A 176 5.28 -55.96 -3.29
C GLN A 176 6.55 -55.10 -3.31
N SER A 177 6.69 -54.23 -4.32
CA SER A 177 7.70 -53.18 -4.23
C SER A 177 7.23 -52.20 -3.17
N GLU A 178 8.04 -51.96 -2.14
CA GLU A 178 7.90 -50.81 -1.23
C GLU A 178 8.07 -49.53 -2.06
N GLN A 179 7.01 -49.11 -2.76
CA GLN A 179 7.00 -47.81 -3.41
C GLN A 179 6.90 -46.76 -2.31
N ASN A 180 8.07 -46.24 -1.99
CA ASN A 180 8.32 -44.92 -1.42
C ASN A 180 7.46 -44.54 -0.23
N MET A 181 8.09 -44.62 0.95
CA MET A 181 7.93 -43.57 1.94
C MET A 181 8.25 -42.24 1.25
N ASP A 182 7.22 -41.58 0.69
CA ASP A 182 7.32 -40.24 0.13
C ASP A 182 7.91 -39.34 1.22
N LYS A 183 9.18 -39.00 1.04
CA LYS A 183 10.12 -38.54 2.08
C LYS A 183 9.86 -37.10 2.53
N PHE A 184 8.63 -36.58 2.42
CA PHE A 184 8.31 -35.18 2.69
C PHE A 184 6.98 -34.93 3.43
N CYS A 185 6.32 -35.93 4.02
CA CYS A 185 5.03 -35.73 4.73
C CYS A 185 5.20 -35.60 6.26
N TRP A 186 6.04 -34.67 6.74
CA TRP A 186 6.29 -34.46 8.17
C TRP A 186 5.52 -33.26 8.79
N ASP A 187 4.87 -32.42 7.97
CA ASP A 187 4.12 -31.25 8.43
C ASP A 187 2.60 -31.44 8.27
N GLU A 188 1.82 -31.24 9.35
CA GLU A 188 0.35 -31.38 9.37
C GLU A 188 -0.38 -30.52 8.31
N LEU A 189 0.23 -29.42 7.86
CA LEU A 189 -0.33 -28.52 6.85
C LEU A 189 -0.21 -29.07 5.41
N VAL A 190 0.56 -30.14 5.20
CA VAL A 190 0.87 -30.73 3.87
C VAL A 190 -0.15 -31.82 3.46
N PHE A 191 -1.04 -32.24 4.37
CA PHE A 191 -2.12 -33.20 4.08
C PHE A 191 -3.40 -32.57 3.49
N ILE A 192 -3.47 -31.23 3.45
CA ILE A 192 -4.69 -30.51 3.08
C ILE A 192 -4.57 -30.00 1.66
N ILE A 193 -5.40 -30.52 0.77
CA ILE A 193 -5.63 -29.89 -0.53
C ILE A 193 -6.53 -28.69 -0.34
N ARG A 194 -6.13 -27.57 -0.93
CA ARG A 194 -6.88 -26.31 -0.88
C ARG A 194 -7.65 -26.12 -2.17
N PHE A 195 -8.89 -25.70 -2.05
CA PHE A 195 -9.73 -25.25 -3.17
C PHE A 195 -10.44 -23.96 -2.79
N VAL A 196 -10.87 -23.19 -3.80
CA VAL A 196 -11.17 -21.76 -3.65
C VAL A 196 -12.67 -21.52 -3.84
N PRO A 197 -13.26 -20.54 -3.12
CA PRO A 197 -14.67 -20.18 -3.25
C PRO A 197 -15.21 -20.06 -4.72
N HIS A 198 -16.42 -20.59 -4.98
CA HIS A 198 -17.22 -20.45 -6.20
C HIS A 198 -17.68 -19.01 -6.38
N VAL A 199 -17.88 -18.68 -7.65
CA VAL A 199 -18.05 -17.33 -8.14
C VAL A 199 -19.17 -17.38 -9.19
N PRO A 200 -20.40 -16.91 -8.89
CA PRO A 200 -21.48 -17.00 -9.87
C PRO A 200 -21.19 -16.13 -11.10
N GLU A 201 -21.30 -16.72 -12.28
CA GLU A 201 -20.90 -16.12 -13.57
C GLU A 201 -21.67 -14.84 -13.94
N GLU A 202 -20.94 -13.73 -14.09
CA GLU A 202 -21.16 -12.78 -15.20
C GLU A 202 -19.78 -12.24 -15.62
N SER A 203 -19.34 -12.59 -16.84
CA SER A 203 -18.14 -12.11 -17.58
C SER A 203 -16.87 -13.01 -17.57
N PRO A 204 -16.25 -13.30 -18.73
CA PRO A 204 -15.32 -14.42 -18.93
C PRO A 204 -13.85 -14.13 -18.55
N ARG A 205 -13.59 -13.38 -17.48
CA ARG A 205 -12.21 -13.14 -16.97
C ARG A 205 -12.03 -13.03 -15.46
N ASN A 206 -13.06 -13.17 -14.63
CA ASN A 206 -12.94 -12.72 -13.24
C ASN A 206 -13.32 -13.77 -12.20
N TYR A 207 -12.29 -14.28 -11.53
CA TYR A 207 -12.38 -14.97 -10.23
C TYR A 207 -12.93 -13.97 -9.18
N LYS A 208 -14.11 -14.22 -8.58
CA LYS A 208 -14.67 -13.38 -7.50
C LYS A 208 -13.93 -13.63 -6.20
N CYS A 209 -13.72 -12.51 -5.55
CA CYS A 209 -12.83 -12.33 -4.43
C CYS A 209 -13.65 -12.01 -3.21
N THR A 210 -13.28 -12.58 -2.06
CA THR A 210 -13.91 -12.18 -0.80
C THR A 210 -13.28 -10.88 -0.32
N PHE A 211 -14.12 -9.91 0.05
CA PHE A 211 -13.64 -8.70 0.71
C PHE A 211 -13.19 -9.06 2.12
N LYS A 212 -11.94 -8.73 2.47
CA LYS A 212 -11.54 -8.75 3.89
C LYS A 212 -12.40 -7.71 4.60
N ASN A 213 -13.15 -8.13 5.63
CA ASN A 213 -13.78 -7.22 6.57
C ASN A 213 -12.68 -6.45 7.31
N GLN A 214 -12.16 -5.40 6.69
CA GLN A 214 -11.43 -4.36 7.39
C GLN A 214 -12.48 -3.41 7.91
N ASN A 215 -12.52 -3.21 9.23
CA ASN A 215 -13.25 -2.09 9.82
C ASN A 215 -12.71 -0.79 9.21
N VAL A 216 -13.34 -0.34 8.13
CA VAL A 216 -13.06 0.95 7.50
C VAL A 216 -13.69 1.98 8.43
N VAL A 217 -12.89 2.49 9.35
CA VAL A 217 -13.23 3.71 10.08
C VAL A 217 -13.03 4.85 9.08
N PHE A 218 -14.13 5.45 8.65
CA PHE A 218 -14.17 6.69 7.87
C PHE A 218 -13.87 7.90 8.78
#